data_AF-A0A2E9BZB5-F1
#
_entry.id   AF-A0A2E9BZB5-F1
#
_cell.length_a   1.000
_cell.length_b   1.000
_cell.length_c   1.000
_cell.angle_alpha   90.00
_cell.angle_beta   90.00
_cell.angle_gamma   90.00
#
_symmetry.space_group_name_H-M   'P 1'
#
loop_
_entity.id
_entity.type
_entity.pdbx_description
1 polymer ?
#
loop_
_entity_poly.entity_id
_entity_poly.type
_entity_poly.pdbx_seq_one_letter_code
_entity_poly.pdbx_strand_id
1 'polypeptide(L)'
;MKSSVLLCVAVLASVFSLGASAEQYQGVLQFQSTASRADVRAQAVVAAHSEDPYSEAAQAGVPPVFQSQVARSDARSQAVAAARAGNLYGDVSGDGVARVVAGNVDRQAVRAEARATAARGVSEGS
;
A
#
# COMPACT_ATOMS: atom_id res chain seq x y z
N MET A 1 57.66 -47.54 24.93
CA MET A 1 57.72 -46.08 25.12
C MET A 1 57.15 -45.30 23.92
N LYS A 2 57.52 -45.60 22.67
CA LYS A 2 57.09 -44.84 21.47
C LYS A 2 55.57 -44.88 21.18
N SER A 3 54.92 -46.04 21.34
CA SER A 3 53.48 -46.21 21.05
C SER A 3 52.55 -45.51 22.04
N SER A 4 52.96 -45.45 23.32
CA SER A 4 52.18 -44.79 24.38
C SER A 4 52.20 -43.27 24.22
N VAL A 5 53.31 -42.70 23.74
CA VAL A 5 53.42 -41.27 23.45
C VAL A 5 52.52 -40.89 22.27
N LEU A 6 52.49 -41.72 21.21
CA LEU A 6 51.60 -41.51 20.07
C LEU A 6 50.12 -41.58 20.46
N LEU A 7 49.76 -42.50 21.36
CA LEU A 7 48.39 -42.62 21.84
C LEU A 7 47.98 -41.42 22.71
N CYS A 8 48.86 -40.95 23.60
CA CYS A 8 48.60 -39.72 24.37
C CYS A 8 48.46 -38.49 23.47
N VAL A 9 49.30 -38.34 22.45
CA VAL A 9 49.19 -37.22 21.49
C VAL A 9 47.89 -37.30 20.69
N ALA A 10 47.47 -38.50 20.27
CA ALA A 10 46.21 -38.70 19.57
C ALA A 10 44.99 -38.35 20.44
N VAL A 11 45.02 -38.73 21.73
CA VAL A 11 43.97 -38.39 22.70
C VAL A 11 43.96 -36.88 23.00
N LEU A 12 45.12 -36.25 23.16
CA LEU A 12 45.17 -34.80 23.37
C LEU A 12 44.66 -34.03 22.14
N ALA A 13 45.00 -34.49 20.93
CA ALA A 13 44.56 -33.88 19.69
C ALA A 13 43.05 -34.03 19.45
N SER A 14 42.46 -35.17 19.84
CA SER A 14 41.02 -35.42 19.69
C SER A 14 40.17 -34.65 20.71
N VAL A 15 40.70 -34.34 21.89
CA VAL A 15 40.00 -33.47 22.87
C VAL A 15 39.96 -32.01 22.41
N PHE A 16 40.96 -31.56 21.65
CA PHE A 16 41.05 -30.19 21.17
C PHE A 16 39.99 -29.84 20.12
N SER A 17 39.48 -30.82 19.36
CA SER A 17 38.44 -30.58 18.34
C SER A 17 37.03 -30.36 18.91
N LEU A 18 36.81 -30.65 20.20
CA LEU A 18 35.54 -30.37 20.89
C LEU A 18 35.36 -28.89 21.27
N GLY A 19 36.42 -28.06 21.15
CA GLY A 19 36.41 -26.66 21.56
C GLY A 19 35.98 -25.66 20.48
N ALA A 20 35.83 -26.09 19.23
CA ALA A 20 35.41 -25.22 18.13
C ALA A 20 33.88 -25.04 18.15
N SER A 21 33.38 -24.31 19.14
CA SER A 21 31.99 -23.84 19.16
C SER A 21 31.91 -22.57 18.32
N ALA A 22 31.39 -22.66 17.10
CA ALA A 22 31.00 -21.48 16.35
C ALA A 22 29.84 -20.80 17.11
N GLU A 23 29.88 -19.48 17.25
CA GLU A 23 28.73 -18.75 17.76
C GLU A 23 27.51 -19.11 16.91
N GLN A 24 26.49 -19.63 17.57
CA GLN A 24 25.26 -19.97 16.90
C GLN A 24 24.57 -18.65 16.58
N TYR A 25 24.45 -18.35 15.28
CA TYR A 25 23.72 -17.19 14.83
C TYR A 25 22.23 -17.46 15.03
N GLN A 26 21.63 -16.81 16.04
CA GLN A 26 20.23 -16.98 16.42
C GLN A 26 19.24 -16.35 15.42
N GLY A 27 19.75 -15.80 14.30
CA GLY A 27 18.94 -15.04 13.36
C GLY A 27 18.66 -13.61 13.82
N VAL A 28 17.97 -12.86 12.97
CA VAL A 28 17.40 -11.56 13.33
C VAL A 28 16.11 -11.79 14.10
N LEU A 29 15.90 -11.02 15.18
CA LEU A 29 14.65 -11.04 15.93
C LEU A 29 13.47 -10.77 14.98
N GLN A 30 12.60 -11.75 14.80
CA GLN A 30 11.40 -11.60 13.98
C GLN A 30 10.29 -11.03 14.85
N PHE A 31 9.88 -9.80 14.57
CA PHE A 31 8.73 -9.20 15.23
C PHE A 31 7.46 -9.56 14.48
N GLN A 32 6.55 -10.26 15.15
CA GLN A 32 5.20 -10.47 14.67
C GLN A 32 4.26 -9.59 15.47
N SER A 33 3.71 -8.57 14.82
CA SER A 33 2.70 -7.71 15.45
C SER A 33 1.48 -8.56 15.82
N THR A 34 1.01 -8.42 17.06
CA THR A 34 -0.26 -9.02 17.52
C THR A 34 -1.48 -8.19 17.13
N ALA A 35 -1.28 -6.93 16.72
CA ALA A 35 -2.35 -6.03 16.30
C ALA A 35 -2.71 -6.25 14.82
N SER A 36 -4.01 -6.24 14.51
CA SER A 36 -4.46 -6.30 13.12
C SER A 36 -4.14 -4.99 12.38
N ARG A 37 -4.01 -5.05 11.05
CA ARG A 37 -3.81 -3.84 10.23
C ARG A 37 -4.98 -2.86 10.34
N ALA A 38 -6.18 -3.33 10.63
CA ALA A 38 -7.35 -2.46 10.81
C ALA A 38 -7.22 -1.67 12.12
N ASP A 39 -6.81 -2.34 13.21
CA ASP A 39 -6.66 -1.70 14.52
C ASP A 39 -5.54 -0.66 14.50
N VAL A 40 -4.40 -0.98 13.87
CA VAL A 40 -3.28 -0.04 13.71
C VAL A 40 -3.71 1.19 12.91
N ARG A 41 -4.51 1.02 11.85
CA ARG A 41 -5.04 2.15 11.07
C ARG A 41 -5.98 3.01 11.90
N ALA A 42 -6.88 2.39 12.68
CA ALA A 42 -7.80 3.12 13.53
C ALA A 42 -7.02 3.94 14.58
N GLN A 43 -6.04 3.34 15.24
CA GLN A 43 -5.18 4.01 16.22
C GLN A 43 -4.35 5.14 15.59
N ALA A 44 -3.80 4.92 14.40
CA ALA A 44 -3.02 5.93 13.69
C ALA A 44 -3.86 7.17 13.33
N VAL A 45 -5.14 6.99 12.95
CA VAL A 45 -6.05 8.10 12.70
C VAL A 45 -6.28 8.92 13.97
N VAL A 46 -6.51 8.26 15.11
CA VAL A 46 -6.69 8.94 16.39
C VAL A 46 -5.43 9.72 16.77
N ALA A 47 -4.26 9.08 16.69
CA ALA A 47 -2.98 9.71 17.01
C ALA A 47 -2.71 10.94 16.13
N ALA A 48 -2.97 10.86 14.82
CA ALA A 48 -2.75 11.96 13.88
C ALA A 48 -3.66 13.19 14.12
N HIS A 49 -4.79 13.03 14.81
CA HIS A 49 -5.71 14.12 15.15
C HIS A 49 -5.64 14.53 16.62
N SER A 50 -4.78 13.88 17.41
CA SER A 50 -4.57 14.23 18.81
C SER A 50 -3.47 15.28 18.93
N GLU A 51 -3.44 15.95 20.08
CA GLU A 51 -2.32 16.80 20.48
C GLU A 51 -1.02 15.96 20.54
N ASP A 52 0.10 16.54 20.11
CA ASP A 52 1.40 15.90 20.24
C ASP A 52 1.97 16.19 21.64
N PRO A 53 2.00 15.20 22.56
CA PRO A 53 2.41 15.42 23.95
C PRO A 53 3.91 15.72 24.10
N TYR A 54 4.70 15.60 23.02
CA TYR A 54 6.14 15.85 23.04
C TYR A 54 6.56 17.08 22.23
N SER A 55 5.61 17.76 21.59
CA SER A 55 5.91 18.97 20.82
C SER A 55 5.92 20.19 21.73
N GLU A 56 7.04 20.91 21.73
CA GLU A 56 7.21 22.21 22.41
C GLU A 56 6.88 23.40 21.47
N ALA A 57 6.53 23.11 20.21
CA ALA A 57 6.21 24.15 19.23
C ALA A 57 4.85 24.80 19.54
N ALA A 58 4.65 26.03 19.10
CA ALA A 58 3.37 26.73 19.26
C ALA A 58 2.17 26.04 18.56
N GLN A 59 2.45 24.98 17.79
CA GLN A 59 1.51 24.18 17.00
C GLN A 59 1.38 22.75 17.56
N ALA A 60 1.82 22.51 18.81
CA ALA A 60 1.71 21.23 19.49
C ALA A 60 0.25 20.76 19.69
N GLY A 61 -0.68 21.72 19.80
CA GLY A 61 -2.12 21.45 19.98
C GLY A 61 -2.80 20.77 18.80
N VAL A 62 -4.04 20.31 19.02
CA VAL A 62 -4.88 19.72 17.97
C VAL A 62 -4.98 20.66 16.75
N PRO A 63 -4.69 20.18 15.53
CA PRO A 63 -4.79 21.01 14.33
C PRO A 63 -6.18 21.63 14.19
N PRO A 64 -6.28 22.94 13.86
CA PRO A 64 -7.57 23.59 13.71
C PRO A 64 -8.34 22.97 12.54
N VAL A 65 -9.65 22.78 12.73
CA VAL A 65 -10.54 22.33 11.66
C VAL A 65 -10.68 23.45 10.63
N PHE A 66 -10.11 23.27 9.44
CA PHE A 66 -10.39 24.12 8.30
C PHE A 66 -11.79 23.82 7.77
N GLN A 67 -12.77 24.64 8.18
CA GLN A 67 -14.11 24.56 7.61
C GLN A 67 -14.12 25.21 6.22
N SER A 68 -14.36 24.39 5.20
CA SER A 68 -14.70 24.89 3.88
C SER A 68 -15.95 25.76 3.99
N GLN A 69 -15.92 26.97 3.42
CA GLN A 69 -17.09 27.86 3.37
C GLN A 69 -18.19 27.35 2.43
N VAL A 70 -17.89 26.32 1.62
CA VAL A 70 -18.80 25.74 0.64
C VAL A 70 -18.97 24.25 0.94
N ALA A 71 -20.22 23.77 0.92
CA ALA A 71 -20.51 22.36 1.06
C ALA A 71 -19.89 21.57 -0.10
N ARG A 72 -19.41 20.35 0.18
CA ARG A 72 -18.76 19.51 -0.84
C ARG A 72 -19.68 19.20 -2.03
N SER A 73 -21.00 19.10 -1.78
CA SER A 73 -22.03 18.95 -2.82
C SER A 73 -22.02 20.11 -3.79
N ASP A 74 -21.87 21.33 -3.27
CA ASP A 74 -21.99 22.57 -4.04
C ASP A 74 -20.70 22.81 -4.82
N ALA A 75 -19.54 22.56 -4.20
CA ALA A 75 -18.27 22.54 -4.93
C ALA A 75 -18.29 21.54 -6.09
N ARG A 76 -18.88 20.35 -5.86
CA ARG A 76 -19.01 19.33 -6.91
C ARG A 76 -19.98 19.75 -8.01
N SER A 77 -21.13 20.34 -7.67
CA SER A 77 -22.09 20.80 -8.67
C SER A 77 -21.52 21.94 -9.52
N GLN A 78 -20.82 22.89 -8.89
CA GLN A 78 -20.12 23.98 -9.56
C GLN A 78 -19.03 23.45 -10.51
N ALA A 79 -18.22 22.48 -10.06
CA ALA A 79 -17.18 21.88 -10.89
C ALA A 79 -17.77 21.17 -12.13
N VAL A 80 -18.89 20.46 -11.98
CA VAL A 80 -19.57 19.81 -13.11
C VAL A 80 -20.14 20.84 -14.07
N ALA A 81 -20.74 21.93 -13.56
CA ALA A 81 -21.25 23.01 -14.39
C ALA A 81 -20.12 23.69 -15.19
N ALA A 82 -19.01 24.01 -14.53
CA ALA A 82 -17.83 24.60 -15.16
C ALA A 82 -17.24 23.67 -16.24
N ALA A 83 -17.11 22.38 -15.96
CA ALA A 83 -16.62 21.41 -16.94
C ALA A 83 -17.53 21.26 -18.16
N ARG A 84 -18.83 21.50 -18.01
CA ARG A 84 -19.82 21.44 -19.11
C ARG A 84 -19.98 22.76 -19.86
N ALA A 85 -19.48 23.87 -19.32
CA ALA A 85 -19.63 25.18 -19.92
C ALA A 85 -18.84 25.35 -21.23
N GLY A 86 -17.88 24.46 -21.51
CA GLY A 86 -17.00 24.56 -22.69
C GLY A 86 -16.04 25.74 -22.59
N ASN A 87 -15.39 26.10 -23.70
CA ASN A 87 -14.57 27.29 -23.80
C ASN A 87 -15.47 28.53 -23.91
N LEU A 88 -15.56 29.32 -22.84
CA LEU A 88 -16.34 30.57 -22.81
C LEU A 88 -15.89 31.62 -23.84
N TYR A 89 -14.65 31.49 -24.35
CA TYR A 89 -14.08 32.40 -25.34
C TYR A 89 -13.97 31.75 -26.73
N GLY A 90 -14.54 30.55 -26.92
CA GLY A 90 -14.55 29.86 -28.20
C GLY A 90 -15.47 30.56 -29.20
N ASP A 91 -15.02 30.64 -30.44
CA ASP A 91 -15.71 31.20 -31.59
C ASP A 91 -16.80 30.27 -32.16
N VAL A 92 -16.88 29.03 -31.66
CA VAL A 92 -17.84 28.01 -32.12
C VAL A 92 -18.51 27.29 -30.95
N SER A 93 -19.81 26.99 -31.10
CA SER A 93 -20.58 26.25 -30.09
C SER A 93 -19.99 24.86 -29.83
N GLY A 94 -19.58 24.61 -28.58
CA GLY A 94 -19.00 23.33 -28.15
C GLY A 94 -17.47 23.26 -28.19
N ASP A 95 -16.79 24.37 -28.46
CA ASP A 95 -15.34 24.45 -28.30
C ASP A 95 -14.93 24.12 -26.84
N GLY A 96 -13.82 23.42 -26.66
CA GLY A 96 -13.35 22.93 -25.34
C GLY A 96 -14.16 21.78 -24.70
N VAL A 97 -15.31 21.38 -25.25
CA VAL A 97 -16.01 20.16 -24.82
C VAL A 97 -15.44 18.97 -25.59
N ALA A 98 -14.92 17.95 -24.90
CA ALA A 98 -14.50 16.72 -25.54
C ALA A 98 -15.68 16.13 -26.32
N ARG A 99 -15.69 16.34 -27.64
CA ARG A 99 -16.68 15.75 -28.52
C ARG A 99 -16.51 14.25 -28.42
N VAL A 100 -17.50 13.57 -27.87
CA VAL A 100 -17.63 12.12 -28.03
C VAL A 100 -17.82 11.92 -29.53
N VAL A 101 -16.72 11.67 -30.25
CA VAL A 101 -16.79 11.09 -31.58
C VAL A 101 -17.55 9.79 -31.37
N ALA A 102 -18.78 9.73 -31.86
CA ALA A 102 -19.56 8.51 -31.87
C ALA A 102 -18.76 7.53 -32.74
N GLY A 103 -17.89 6.74 -32.11
CA GLY A 103 -17.29 5.60 -32.78
C GLY A 103 -18.44 4.75 -33.31
N ASN A 104 -18.33 4.26 -34.54
CA ASN A 104 -19.35 3.45 -35.22
C ASN A 104 -19.58 2.08 -34.56
N VAL A 105 -19.11 1.91 -33.33
CA VAL A 105 -19.12 0.66 -32.58
C VAL A 105 -20.42 0.59 -31.80
N ASP A 106 -21.24 -0.40 -32.14
CA ASP A 106 -22.42 -0.72 -31.34
C ASP A 106 -22.00 -1.20 -29.95
N ARG A 107 -22.24 -0.35 -28.95
CA ARG A 107 -21.95 -0.65 -27.54
C ARG A 107 -22.76 -1.84 -27.00
N GLN A 108 -23.89 -2.17 -27.60
CA GLN A 108 -24.66 -3.36 -27.20
C GLN A 108 -23.95 -4.63 -27.66
N ALA A 109 -23.45 -4.66 -28.90
CA ALA A 109 -22.64 -5.76 -29.42
C ALA A 109 -21.39 -6.00 -28.55
N VAL A 110 -20.64 -4.95 -28.21
CA VAL A 110 -19.43 -5.06 -27.36
C VAL A 110 -19.76 -5.62 -25.97
N ARG A 111 -20.88 -5.21 -25.36
CA ARG A 111 -21.30 -5.73 -24.06
C ARG A 111 -21.75 -7.18 -24.13
N ALA A 112 -22.43 -7.56 -25.21
CA ALA A 112 -22.84 -8.94 -25.44
C ALA A 112 -21.62 -9.85 -25.60
N GLU A 113 -20.64 -9.42 -26.39
CA GLU A 113 -19.38 -10.12 -26.59
C GLU A 113 -18.58 -10.26 -25.29
N ALA A 114 -18.43 -9.17 -24.52
CA ALA A 114 -17.73 -9.22 -23.23
C ALA A 114 -18.37 -10.21 -22.24
N ARG A 115 -19.71 -10.29 -22.20
CA ARG A 115 -20.43 -11.27 -21.36
C ARG A 115 -20.24 -12.70 -21.86
N ALA A 116 -20.25 -12.92 -23.17
CA ALA A 116 -20.02 -14.24 -23.75
C ALA A 116 -18.58 -14.74 -23.48
N THR A 117 -17.59 -13.86 -23.60
CA THR A 117 -16.18 -14.18 -23.29
C THR A 117 -15.98 -14.46 -21.81
N ALA A 118 -16.59 -13.66 -20.91
CA ALA A 118 -16.56 -13.92 -19.48
C ALA A 118 -17.19 -15.28 -19.11
N ALA A 119 -18.26 -15.68 -19.79
CA ALA A 119 -18.90 -16.98 -19.57
C ALA A 119 -18.01 -18.16 -20.03
N ARG A 120 -17.24 -18.01 -21.12
CA ARG A 120 -16.31 -19.05 -21.60
C ARG A 120 -15.03 -19.15 -20.75
N GLY A 121 -14.58 -18.04 -20.17
CA GLY A 121 -13.41 -18.03 -19.27
C GLY A 121 -13.64 -18.71 -17.91
N VAL A 122 -14.90 -18.97 -17.53
CA VAL A 122 -15.25 -19.69 -16.30
C VAL A 122 -15.27 -21.21 -16.51
N SER A 123 -15.32 -21.71 -17.75
CA SER A 123 -15.43 -23.15 -18.05
C SER A 123 -14.12 -23.89 -18.30
N GLU A 124 -12.96 -23.22 -18.32
CA GLU A 124 -11.64 -23.86 -18.52
C GLU A 124 -10.88 -24.14 -17.21
N GLY A 125 -11.53 -23.99 -16.05
CA GLY A 125 -10.92 -24.20 -14.74
C GLY A 125 -11.86 -24.84 -13.73
N SER A 126 -12.19 -26.12 -13.93
CA SER A 126 -12.67 -27.03 -12.87
C SER A 126 -12.18 -28.44 -13.14
#